data_AF-A0A3E0IRD6-F1
#
_entry.id   AF-A0A3E0IRD6-F1
#
_cell.length_a   1.000
_cell.length_b   1.000
_cell.length_c   1.000
_cell.angle_alpha   90.00
_cell.angle_beta   90.00
_cell.angle_gamma   90.00
#
_symmetry.space_group_name_H-M   'P 1'
#
loop_
_entity.id
_entity.type
_entity.pdbx_description
1 polymer ?
#
loop_
_entity_poly.entity_id
_entity_poly.type
_entity_poly.pdbx_seq_one_letter_code
_entity_poly.pdbx_strand_id
1 'polypeptide(L)' 'TASLDAKRATEVVEMIKKQVRDEKTIGIMVTHDERLFDYADQIFYLNEGQLTAE' A
#
# COMPACT_ATOMS: atom_id res chain seq x y z
N THR A 1 -10.95 -1.86 -1.61
CA THR A 1 -11.78 -0.92 -0.81
C THR A 1 -12.15 0.27 -1.66
N ALA A 2 -13.08 0.10 -2.61
CA ALA A 2 -13.39 1.10 -3.65
C ALA A 2 -14.25 2.30 -3.17
N SER A 3 -14.45 2.45 -1.86
CA SER A 3 -15.31 3.48 -1.26
C SER A 3 -14.56 4.52 -0.42
N LEU A 4 -13.22 4.41 -0.30
CA LEU A 4 -12.45 5.50 0.29
C LEU A 4 -12.19 6.54 -0.80
N ASP A 5 -12.71 7.74 -0.58
CA ASP A 5 -12.31 8.93 -1.33
C ASP A 5 -10.78 9.04 -1.32
N ALA A 6 -10.18 9.39 -2.45
CA ALA A 6 -8.73 9.35 -2.67
C ALA A 6 -7.94 10.06 -1.55
N LYS A 7 -8.47 11.18 -1.04
CA LYS A 7 -7.83 11.93 0.04
C LYS A 7 -7.83 11.15 1.36
N ARG A 8 -8.94 10.48 1.68
CA ARG A 8 -9.06 9.64 2.87
C ARG A 8 -8.20 8.38 2.77
N ALA A 9 -8.04 7.83 1.57
CA ALA A 9 -7.16 6.69 1.35
C ALA A 9 -5.71 7.02 1.74
N THR A 10 -5.21 8.19 1.32
CA THR A 10 -3.87 8.68 1.69
C THR A 10 -3.69 8.81 3.21
N GLU A 11 -4.62 9.49 3.90
CA GLU A 11 -4.55 9.68 5.36
C GLU A 11 -4.52 8.34 6.13
N VAL A 12 -5.29 7.35 5.66
CA VAL A 12 -5.32 6.01 6.24
C VAL A 12 -4.00 5.26 6.00
N VAL A 13 -3.43 5.33 4.79
CA VAL A 13 -2.16 4.66 4.48
C VAL A 13 -1.00 5.24 5.29
N GLU A 14 -0.97 6.57 5.50
CA GLU A 14 0.04 7.19 6.36
C GLU A 14 -0.05 6.70 7.82
N MET A 15 -1.26 6.62 8.38
CA MET A 15 -1.47 6.06 9.71
C MET A 15 -1.02 4.59 9.79
N ILE A 16 -1.37 3.78 8.79
CA ILE A 16 -0.96 2.37 8.74
C ILE A 16 0.57 2.26 8.67
N LYS A 17 1.22 3.05 7.81
CA LYS A 17 2.69 3.08 7.68
C LYS A 17 3.37 3.39 9.02
N LYS A 18 2.84 4.37 9.75
CA LYS A 18 3.34 4.72 11.09
C LYS A 18 3.17 3.54 12.06
N GLN A 19 1.98 2.96 12.15
CA GLN A 19 1.71 1.85 13.05
C GLN A 19 2.61 0.64 12.79
N VAL A 20 2.78 0.27 11.52
CA VAL A 20 3.64 -0.83 11.09
C VAL A 20 5.10 -0.62 11.54
N ARG A 21 5.60 0.61 11.44
CA ARG A 21 6.96 0.97 11.91
C ARG A 21 7.07 0.96 13.42
N ASP A 22 6.11 1.55 14.12
CA ASP A 22 6.09 1.65 15.57
C ASP A 22 6.00 0.25 16.22
N GLU A 23 5.19 -0.65 15.66
CA GLU A 23 5.02 -2.02 16.14
C GLU A 23 6.04 -3.02 15.60
N LYS A 24 6.92 -2.60 14.69
CA LYS A 24 7.89 -3.47 13.99
C LYS A 24 7.22 -4.66 13.29
N THR A 25 6.07 -4.41 12.66
CA THR A 25 5.33 -5.40 11.88
C THR A 25 5.54 -5.17 10.38
N ILE A 26 4.94 -6.01 9.55
CA ILE A 26 4.94 -5.86 8.09
C ILE A 26 3.49 -5.61 7.65
N GLY A 27 3.28 -4.53 6.90
CA GLY A 27 2.01 -4.23 6.24
C GLY A 27 2.07 -4.63 4.76
N ILE A 28 1.10 -5.39 4.29
CA ILE A 28 0.92 -5.71 2.87
C ILE A 28 -0.36 -5.02 2.39
N MET A 29 -0.23 -4.20 1.35
CA MET A 29 -1.35 -3.51 0.73
C MET A 29 -1.50 -4.00 -0.71
N VAL A 30 -2.74 -4.34 -1.08
CA VAL A 30 -3.10 -4.68 -2.46
C VAL A 30 -3.99 -3.58 -3.00
N THR A 31 -3.52 -2.87 -4.01
CA THR A 31 -4.24 -1.76 -4.61
C THR A 31 -3.96 -1.69 -6.11
N HIS A 32 -4.92 -1.15 -6.87
CA HIS A 32 -4.73 -0.74 -8.26
C HIS A 32 -4.51 0.78 -8.38
N ASP A 33 -4.48 1.49 -7.24
CA ASP A 33 -4.28 2.94 -7.18
C ASP A 33 -2.79 3.27 -7.05
N GLU A 34 -2.19 3.71 -8.15
CA GLU A 34 -0.76 4.04 -8.24
C GLU A 34 -0.35 5.19 -7.32
N ARG A 35 -1.29 6.07 -6.92
CA ARG A 35 -1.01 7.19 -6.01
C ARG A 35 -0.59 6.72 -4.62
N LEU A 36 -0.92 5.49 -4.26
CA LEU A 36 -0.54 4.90 -2.98
C LEU A 36 0.86 4.27 -3.01
N PHE A 37 1.49 4.17 -4.19
CA PHE A 37 2.80 3.55 -4.36
C PHE A 37 3.91 4.33 -3.65
N ASP A 38 3.80 5.67 -3.63
CA ASP A 38 4.73 6.56 -2.91
C ASP A 38 4.83 6.29 -1.39
N TYR A 39 3.83 5.60 -0.83
CA TYR A 39 3.78 5.28 0.59
C TYR A 39 4.40 3.92 0.90
N ALA A 40 4.58 3.05 -0.09
CA ALA A 40 5.14 1.72 0.07
C ALA A 40 6.68 1.75 0.09
N ASP A 41 7.27 0.86 0.87
CA ASP A 41 8.73 0.68 0.88
C ASP A 41 9.21 -0.21 -0.28
N GLN A 42 8.35 -1.12 -0.76
CA GLN A 42 8.59 -1.99 -1.91
C GLN A 42 7.28 -2.17 -2.70
N ILE A 43 7.40 -2.29 -4.02
CA ILE A 43 6.28 -2.48 -4.94
C ILE A 43 6.48 -3.81 -5.66
N PHE A 44 5.41 -4.61 -5.72
CA PHE A 44 5.36 -5.85 -6.47
C PHE A 44 4.18 -5.81 -7.42
N TYR A 45 4.41 -6.21 -8.65
CA TYR A 45 3.37 -6.34 -9.66
C TYR A 45 2.94 -7.80 -9.76
N LEU A 46 1.62 -8.02 -9.76
CA LEU A 46 1.04 -9.34 -10.00
C LEU A 46 0.48 -9.37 -11.42
N ASN A 47 1.12 -10.12 -12.31
CA ASN A 47 0.68 -10.31 -13.69
C ASN A 47 0.61 -11.79 -14.04
N GLU A 48 -0.53 -12.24 -14.59
CA GLU A 48 -0.79 -13.66 -14.93
C GLU A 48 -0.40 -14.68 -13.84
N GLY A 49 -0.62 -14.31 -12.57
CA GLY A 49 -0.29 -15.17 -11.42
C GLY A 49 1.19 -15.18 -11.03
N GLN A 50 2.04 -14.39 -11.68
CA GLN A 50 3.44 -14.21 -11.35
C GLN A 50 3.67 -12.87 -10.66
N LEU A 51 4.43 -12.89 -9.57
CA LEU A 51 4.89 -11.69 -8.87
C LEU A 51 6.25 -11.28 -9.41
N THR A 52 6.37 -10.02 -9.84
CA THR A 52 7.64 -9.42 -10.27
C THR A 52 7.94 -8.21 -9.39
N ALA A 53 9.15 -8.16 -8.84
CA ALA A 53 9.71 -6.91 -8.31
C ALA A 53 10.23 -6.11 -9.51
N GLU A 54 9.95 -4.81 -9.52
CA GLU A 54 10.64 -3.88 -10.42
C GLU A 54 12.02 -3.50 -9.85
#